data_AF-A0A7T5EMH2-F1
#
_entry.id   AF-A0A7T5EMH2-F1
#
_cell.length_a   1.000
_cell.length_b   1.000
_cell.length_c   1.000
_cell.angle_alpha   90.00
_cell.angle_beta   90.00
_cell.angle_gamma   90.00
#
_symmetry.space_group_name_H-M   'P 1'
#
loop_
_entity.id
_entity.type
_entity.pdbx_description
1 polymer ?
#
loop_
_entity_poly.entity_id
_entity_poly.type
_entity_poly.pdbx_seq_one_letter_code
_entity_poly.pdbx_strand_id
1 'polypeptide(L)'
;MKSEWTGTGTWTGWQIVGGNLISPTGRKYGPSDIEPEYYSQADLAKALGVTRGAIADRIRRGTLPPFDVDKTWRYETIKHLFET
;
A
#
# COMPACT_ATOMS: atom_id res chain seq x y z
N MET A 1 4.39 -20.39 6.83
CA MET A 1 3.14 -20.48 7.62
C MET A 1 2.02 -19.84 6.82
N LYS A 2 0.90 -20.54 6.61
CA LYS A 2 -0.33 -19.90 6.12
C LYS A 2 -1.03 -19.32 7.34
N SER A 3 -1.20 -18.00 7.39
CA SER A 3 -2.04 -17.34 8.39
C SER A 3 -3.50 -17.54 8.01
N GLU A 4 -4.19 -18.37 8.76
CA GLU A 4 -5.64 -18.52 8.66
C GLU A 4 -6.32 -17.31 9.29
N TRP A 5 -7.34 -16.78 8.63
CA TRP A 5 -8.12 -15.65 9.11
C TRP A 5 -8.97 -16.09 10.32
N THR A 6 -8.85 -15.41 11.46
CA THR A 6 -9.56 -15.73 12.73
C THR A 6 -10.67 -14.74 13.08
N GLY A 7 -11.23 -14.03 12.10
CA GLY A 7 -12.30 -13.07 12.32
C GLY A 7 -13.71 -13.71 12.34
N THR A 8 -14.72 -12.94 12.74
CA THR A 8 -16.13 -13.29 12.54
C THR A 8 -16.74 -12.34 11.52
N GLY A 9 -17.28 -12.89 10.43
CA GLY A 9 -17.84 -12.15 9.30
C GLY A 9 -17.98 -13.06 8.08
N THR A 10 -19.04 -12.87 7.28
CA THR A 10 -19.30 -13.69 6.10
C THR A 10 -18.62 -13.06 4.88
N TRP A 11 -17.56 -13.69 4.37
CA TRP A 11 -16.97 -13.36 3.08
C TRP A 11 -17.82 -13.92 1.93
N THR A 12 -19.10 -13.56 1.88
CA THR A 12 -20.04 -14.11 0.89
C THR A 12 -19.82 -13.46 -0.47
N GLY A 13 -19.74 -14.27 -1.52
CA GLY A 13 -19.65 -13.82 -2.91
C GLY A 13 -18.25 -13.37 -3.36
N TRP A 14 -17.24 -13.46 -2.50
CA TRP A 14 -15.85 -13.25 -2.88
C TRP A 14 -15.29 -14.53 -3.52
N GLN A 15 -14.46 -14.38 -4.56
CA GLN A 15 -13.89 -15.51 -5.31
C GLN A 15 -12.41 -15.31 -5.58
N ILE A 16 -11.63 -16.39 -5.59
CA ILE A 16 -10.25 -16.36 -6.09
C ILE A 16 -10.24 -16.90 -7.52
N VAL A 17 -9.90 -16.06 -8.50
CA VAL A 17 -9.85 -16.43 -9.92
C VAL A 17 -8.52 -16.00 -10.52
N GLY A 18 -7.76 -16.95 -11.06
CA GLY A 18 -6.48 -16.67 -11.72
C GLY A 18 -5.49 -15.88 -10.84
N GLY A 19 -5.43 -16.19 -9.53
CA GLY A 19 -4.56 -15.51 -8.57
C GLY A 19 -5.03 -14.12 -8.12
N ASN A 20 -6.26 -13.74 -8.42
CA ASN A 20 -6.84 -12.46 -8.00
C ASN A 20 -8.06 -12.69 -7.11
N LEU A 21 -8.26 -11.80 -6.14
CA LEU A 21 -9.44 -11.76 -5.31
C LEU A 21 -10.52 -10.92 -6.02
N ILE A 22 -11.69 -11.49 -6.25
CA ILE A 22 -12.82 -10.87 -6.93
C ILE A 22 -13.90 -10.55 -5.90
N SER A 23 -14.37 -9.30 -5.85
CA SER A 23 -15.47 -8.89 -4.99
C SER A 23 -16.82 -9.42 -5.48
N PRO A 24 -17.86 -9.42 -4.63
CA PRO A 24 -19.23 -9.73 -5.06
C PRO A 24 -19.76 -8.81 -6.17
N THR A 25 -19.18 -7.62 -6.31
CA THR A 25 -19.50 -6.64 -7.36
C THR A 25 -18.63 -6.79 -8.61
N GLY A 26 -17.76 -7.81 -8.67
CA GLY A 26 -16.89 -8.10 -9.82
C GLY A 26 -15.58 -7.30 -9.85
N ARG A 27 -15.26 -6.50 -8.82
CA ARG A 27 -13.99 -5.78 -8.74
C ARG A 27 -12.86 -6.77 -8.48
N LYS A 28 -11.79 -6.65 -9.26
CA LYS A 28 -10.60 -7.48 -9.18
C LYS A 28 -9.53 -6.81 -8.32
N TYR A 29 -8.98 -7.56 -7.38
CA TYR A 29 -7.83 -7.20 -6.54
C TYR A 29 -6.70 -8.18 -6.85
N GLY A 30 -5.60 -7.68 -7.39
CA GLY A 30 -4.39 -8.44 -7.67
C GLY A 30 -3.29 -8.17 -6.65
N PRO A 31 -2.11 -8.81 -6.80
CA PRO A 31 -0.95 -8.55 -5.95
C PRO A 31 -0.54 -7.06 -5.90
N SER A 32 -0.78 -6.30 -6.97
CA SER A 32 -0.54 -4.85 -7.01
C SER A 32 -1.50 -4.02 -6.14
N ASP A 33 -2.61 -4.61 -5.70
CA ASP A 33 -3.54 -4.00 -4.74
C ASP A 33 -3.16 -4.31 -3.29
N ILE A 34 -2.19 -5.21 -3.08
CA ILE A 34 -1.54 -5.45 -1.79
C ILE A 34 -0.44 -4.40 -1.64
N GLU A 35 -0.28 -3.84 -0.43
CA GLU A 35 0.72 -2.82 -0.13
C GLU A 35 2.11 -3.22 -0.65
N PRO A 36 2.80 -2.33 -1.38
CA PRO A 36 4.09 -2.67 -1.97
C PRO A 36 5.16 -2.77 -0.87
N GLU A 37 6.11 -3.69 -1.03
CA GLU A 37 7.26 -3.79 -0.11
C GLU A 37 8.07 -2.48 -0.08
N TYR A 38 8.12 -1.80 -1.23
CA TYR A 38 8.78 -0.51 -1.41
C TYR A 38 7.84 0.52 -2.02
N TYR A 39 7.83 1.71 -1.45
CA TYR A 39 7.05 2.85 -1.88
C TYR A 39 7.92 3.78 -2.70
N SER A 40 7.59 3.95 -3.98
CA SER A 40 8.08 5.10 -4.74
C SER A 40 7.40 6.39 -4.27
N GLN A 41 7.85 7.54 -4.76
CA GLN A 41 7.12 8.81 -4.53
C GLN A 41 5.65 8.75 -4.98
N ALA A 42 5.34 7.99 -6.05
CA ALA A 42 3.98 7.88 -6.55
C ALA A 42 3.12 7.01 -5.62
N ASP A 43 3.69 5.92 -5.10
CA ASP A 43 3.01 5.02 -4.17
C ASP A 43 2.74 5.72 -2.84
N LEU A 44 3.75 6.43 -2.30
CA LEU A 44 3.60 7.21 -1.07
C LEU A 44 2.56 8.32 -1.22
N ALA A 45 2.56 9.02 -2.37
CA ALA A 45 1.55 10.04 -2.66
C ALA A 45 0.13 9.45 -2.67
N LYS A 46 -0.05 8.32 -3.35
CA LYS A 46 -1.34 7.61 -3.41
C LYS A 46 -1.78 7.16 -2.01
N ALA A 47 -0.88 6.59 -1.23
CA ALA A 47 -1.18 6.04 0.09
C ALA A 47 -1.52 7.14 1.12
N LEU A 48 -0.92 8.32 1.01
CA LEU A 48 -1.23 9.48 1.87
C LEU A 48 -2.38 10.35 1.34
N GLY A 49 -2.96 10.05 0.17
CA GLY A 49 -4.01 10.87 -0.43
C GLY A 49 -3.54 12.26 -0.87
N VAL A 50 -2.26 12.41 -1.24
CA VAL A 50 -1.65 13.70 -1.64
C VAL A 50 -1.08 13.65 -3.06
N THR A 51 -0.65 14.79 -3.58
CA THR A 51 0.01 14.85 -4.90
C THR A 51 1.47 14.41 -4.82
N ARG A 52 2.02 13.92 -5.93
CA ARG A 52 3.47 13.65 -6.05
C ARG A 52 4.33 14.89 -5.77
N GLY A 53 3.83 16.08 -6.14
CA GLY A 53 4.49 17.35 -5.85
C GLY A 53 4.62 17.64 -4.36
N ALA A 54 3.61 17.28 -3.56
CA ALA A 54 3.69 17.38 -2.10
C ALA A 54 4.78 16.48 -1.52
N ILE A 55 4.94 15.26 -2.05
CA ILE A 55 6.04 14.36 -1.66
C ILE A 55 7.40 14.95 -2.05
N ALA A 56 7.54 15.48 -3.27
CA ALA A 56 8.76 16.15 -3.71
C ALA A 56 9.12 17.35 -2.82
N ASP A 57 8.12 18.14 -2.40
CA ASP A 57 8.34 19.26 -1.48
C ASP A 57 8.81 18.79 -0.10
N ARG A 58 8.23 17.70 0.42
CA ARG A 58 8.67 17.09 1.69
C ARG A 58 10.11 16.56 1.61
N ILE A 59 10.51 15.92 0.51
CA ILE A 59 11.91 15.51 0.28
C ILE A 59 12.81 16.75 0.32
N ARG A 60 12.47 17.79 -0.44
CA ARG A 60 13.25 19.04 -0.52
C ARG A 60 13.40 19.72 0.85
N ARG A 61 12.36 19.66 1.69
CA ARG A 61 12.36 20.20 3.06
C ARG A 61 13.02 19.27 4.09
N GLY A 62 13.38 18.05 3.72
CA GLY A 62 13.94 17.05 4.65
C GLY A 62 12.93 16.53 5.68
N THR A 63 11.63 16.58 5.40
CA THR A 63 10.56 16.07 6.29
C THR A 63 10.12 14.65 5.94
N LEU A 64 10.85 13.99 5.06
CA LEU A 64 10.77 12.56 4.80
C LEU A 64 12.13 11.93 5.14
N PRO A 65 12.12 10.67 5.62
CA PRO A 65 13.36 9.93 5.84
C PRO A 65 14.14 9.76 4.51
N PRO A 66 15.46 9.49 4.59
CA PRO A 66 16.25 9.10 3.42
C PRO A 66 15.66 7.87 2.71
N PHE A 67 15.94 7.73 1.42
CA PHE A 67 15.56 6.53 0.67
C PHE A 67 16.30 5.29 1.18
N ASP A 68 15.62 4.15 1.19
CA ASP A 68 16.21 2.87 1.56
C ASP A 68 16.96 2.24 0.38
N VAL A 69 16.35 2.26 -0.81
CA VAL A 69 16.93 1.72 -2.06
C VAL A 69 16.32 2.42 -3.28
N ASP A 70 17.12 2.73 -4.30
CA ASP A 70 16.67 3.21 -5.63
C ASP A 70 15.51 4.22 -5.63
N LYS A 71 15.58 5.24 -4.77
CA LYS A 71 14.55 6.29 -4.60
C LYS A 71 13.19 5.76 -4.12
N THR A 72 13.22 4.72 -3.29
CA THR A 72 12.04 4.13 -2.64
C THR A 72 12.25 3.97 -1.13
N TRP A 73 11.16 3.80 -0.40
CA TRP A 73 11.16 3.53 1.04
C TRP A 73 10.50 2.20 1.33
N ARG A 74 11.03 1.43 2.26
CA ARG A 74 10.32 0.30 2.88
C ARG A 74 9.18 0.85 3.74
N TYR A 75 8.09 0.10 3.83
CA TYR A 75 6.95 0.45 4.68
C TYR A 75 7.38 0.82 6.11
N GLU A 76 8.25 0.01 6.73
CA GLU A 76 8.74 0.25 8.10
C GLU A 76 9.37 1.63 8.32
N THR A 77 10.08 2.15 7.32
CA THR A 77 10.74 3.47 7.37
C THR A 77 9.71 4.60 7.38
N ILE A 78 8.59 4.42 6.67
CA ILE A 78 7.56 5.46 6.47
C ILE A 78 6.24 5.18 7.20
N LYS A 79 6.12 4.08 7.97
CA LYS A 79 4.85 3.67 8.61
C LYS A 79 4.27 4.75 9.53
N HIS A 80 5.15 5.49 10.22
CA HIS A 80 4.80 6.61 11.10
C HIS A 80 4.12 7.78 10.36
N LEU A 81 4.13 7.79 9.03
CA LEU A 81 3.42 8.79 8.21
C LEU A 81 1.94 8.44 8.01
N PHE A 82 1.54 7.20 8.29
CA PHE A 82 0.17 6.70 8.14
C PHE A 82 -0.60 6.66 9.45
N GLU A 83 0.09 6.76 10.59
CA GLU A 83 -0.49 6.80 11.92
C GLU A 83 -0.82 8.26 12.27
N THR A 84 -2.10 8.63 12.18
CA THR A 84 -2.66 9.87 12.77
C THR A 84 -3.45 9.57 14.03
#